data_AF-B9MPE1-F1
#
_entry.id   AF-B9MPE1-F1
#
_cell.length_a   1.000
_cell.length_b   1.000
_cell.length_c   1.000
_cell.angle_alpha   90.00
_cell.angle_beta   90.00
_cell.angle_gamma   90.00
#
_symmetry.space_group_name_H-M   'P 1'
#
loop_
_entity.id
_entity.type
_entity.pdbx_description
1 polymer ?
#
loop_
_entity_poly.entity_id
_entity_poly.type
_entity_poly.pdbx_seq_one_letter_code
_entity_poly.pdbx_strand_id
1 'polypeptide(L)'
;MVRVLVAEDSPLMRRVLIKILQKSPFIKVIDYATNGQEAIEKVASLRPDVVTMDVEMPVLNGLEALKAIMQTCPTPVLMISTLTQKGAEVTLKALSLGAVDFIPKPSAYSSELESIENEIIKKVLNAAKANVFGKKVGSLNTTKIISVSKKPLVKPNAIFIGVSTGGPKTLGEIIPYIKSDIGVPIFIVQHMPPNFTRQLASTLSERSSHFIKEAEKGEFVKPNTVYIAPGGKQMELIISGGRTVINIVDGPNDLIYKPSVDYVGFSLANHYKDRLVAIMLTGMGNDGAKAFAFIKKLGGFIIAEDQSTAIIFGMPKSVIDQGIADLILPCTSIAGAINSIFS
;
A
#
# COMPACT_ATOMS: atom_id res chain seq x y z
N MET A 1 13.72 -10.77 -18.96
CA MET A 1 14.36 -11.29 -17.73
C MET A 1 14.71 -10.09 -16.88
N VAL A 2 14.25 -10.06 -15.62
CA VAL A 2 14.44 -8.94 -14.67
C VAL A 2 15.85 -9.02 -14.08
N ARG A 3 16.61 -7.94 -14.21
CA ARG A 3 17.99 -7.79 -13.72
C ARG A 3 17.97 -7.23 -12.30
N VAL A 4 18.45 -8.00 -11.32
CA VAL A 4 18.37 -7.64 -9.90
C VAL A 4 19.76 -7.42 -9.30
N LEU A 5 19.92 -6.32 -8.57
CA LEU A 5 21.05 -6.08 -7.68
C LEU A 5 20.63 -6.37 -6.24
N VAL A 6 21.42 -7.17 -5.51
CA VAL A 6 21.15 -7.50 -4.10
C VAL A 6 22.11 -6.74 -3.19
N ALA A 7 21.64 -5.76 -2.42
CA ALA A 7 22.43 -5.06 -1.41
C ALA A 7 22.13 -5.63 -0.01
N GLU A 8 23.07 -6.41 0.54
CA GLU A 8 22.98 -7.09 1.84
C GLU A 8 24.39 -7.34 2.36
N ASP A 9 24.69 -6.85 3.56
CA ASP A 9 26.03 -6.94 4.17
C ASP A 9 26.34 -8.37 4.66
N SER A 10 25.35 -9.04 5.26
CA SER A 10 25.46 -10.40 5.76
C SER A 10 25.73 -11.41 4.63
N PRO A 11 26.90 -12.07 4.59
CA PRO A 11 27.21 -13.05 3.56
C PRO A 11 26.23 -14.22 3.51
N LEU A 12 25.70 -14.62 4.68
CA LEU A 12 24.72 -15.70 4.78
C LEU A 12 23.37 -15.28 4.19
N MET A 13 22.83 -14.15 4.63
CA MET A 13 21.54 -13.64 4.12
C MET A 13 21.61 -13.35 2.63
N ARG A 14 22.71 -12.76 2.16
CA ARG A 14 22.95 -12.51 0.74
C ARG A 14 22.89 -13.79 -0.09
N ARG A 15 23.55 -14.87 0.35
CA ARG A 15 23.47 -16.18 -0.32
C ARG A 15 22.05 -16.73 -0.34
N VAL A 16 21.31 -16.60 0.77
CA VAL A 16 19.91 -17.01 0.87
C VAL A 16 19.04 -16.26 -0.14
N LEU A 17 19.09 -14.92 -0.13
CA LEU A 17 18.32 -14.09 -1.06
C LEU A 17 18.64 -14.40 -2.52
N ILE A 18 19.93 -14.50 -2.88
CA ILE A 18 20.36 -14.84 -4.24
C ILE A 18 19.80 -16.21 -4.65
N LYS A 19 19.90 -17.22 -3.79
CA LYS A 19 19.39 -18.57 -4.05
C LYS A 19 17.87 -18.56 -4.28
N ILE A 20 17.13 -17.80 -3.48
CA ILE A 20 15.68 -17.64 -3.63
C ILE A 20 15.35 -17.01 -4.98
N LEU A 21 15.98 -15.88 -5.30
CA LEU A 21 15.73 -15.16 -6.55
C LEU A 21 16.07 -15.99 -7.79
N GLN A 22 17.13 -16.80 -7.72
CA GLN A 22 17.56 -17.70 -8.80
C GLN A 22 16.62 -18.89 -9.02
N LYS A 23 15.68 -19.19 -8.11
CA LYS A 23 14.63 -20.19 -8.37
C LYS A 23 13.67 -19.76 -9.48
N SER A 24 13.55 -18.46 -9.74
CA SER A 24 12.71 -17.95 -10.83
C SER A 24 13.49 -17.87 -12.15
N PRO A 25 12.99 -18.48 -13.24
CA PRO A 25 13.63 -18.34 -14.56
C PRO A 25 13.50 -16.92 -15.13
N PHE A 26 12.68 -16.07 -14.53
CA PHE A 26 12.44 -14.71 -14.97
C PHE A 26 13.37 -13.68 -14.32
N ILE A 27 14.14 -14.08 -13.30
CA ILE A 27 15.04 -13.20 -12.54
C ILE A 27 16.49 -13.58 -12.81
N LYS A 28 17.34 -12.58 -13.08
CA LYS A 28 18.79 -12.71 -13.11
C LYS A 28 19.40 -11.77 -12.08
N VAL A 29 20.00 -12.33 -11.04
CA VAL A 29 20.86 -11.54 -10.15
C VAL A 29 22.12 -11.17 -10.93
N ILE A 30 22.34 -9.88 -11.16
CA ILE A 30 23.45 -9.39 -12.00
C ILE A 30 24.71 -9.09 -11.17
N ASP A 31 24.54 -8.72 -9.91
CA ASP A 31 25.62 -8.45 -8.96
C ASP A 31 25.02 -8.35 -7.53
N TYR A 32 25.87 -8.15 -6.54
CA TYR A 32 25.49 -7.82 -5.17
C TYR A 32 26.32 -6.66 -4.61
N ALA A 33 25.81 -5.96 -3.59
CA ALA A 33 26.54 -4.96 -2.82
C ALA A 33 26.57 -5.35 -1.34
N THR A 34 27.62 -4.94 -0.63
CA THR A 34 27.84 -5.24 0.80
C THR A 34 27.60 -4.04 1.70
N ASN A 35 27.36 -2.86 1.12
CA ASN A 35 27.01 -1.63 1.82
C ASN A 35 26.25 -0.67 0.88
N GLY A 36 25.69 0.40 1.43
CA GLY A 36 24.90 1.37 0.67
C GLY A 36 25.70 2.17 -0.36
N GLN A 37 26.99 2.44 -0.11
CA GLN A 37 27.84 3.18 -1.04
C GLN A 37 28.12 2.36 -2.31
N GLU A 38 28.50 1.09 -2.13
CA GLU A 38 28.68 0.13 -3.21
C GLU A 38 27.37 -0.07 -4.00
N ALA A 39 26.22 -0.09 -3.31
CA ALA A 39 24.92 -0.19 -3.97
C ALA A 39 24.65 0.99 -4.91
N ILE A 40 24.94 2.23 -4.49
CA ILE A 40 24.79 3.43 -5.34
C ILE A 40 25.66 3.33 -6.60
N GLU A 41 26.94 2.98 -6.44
CA GLU A 41 27.90 2.87 -7.54
C GLU A 41 27.50 1.78 -8.54
N LYS A 42 27.06 0.63 -8.04
CA LYS A 42 26.57 -0.49 -8.87
C LYS A 42 25.25 -0.17 -9.55
N VAL A 43 24.34 0.57 -8.92
CA VAL A 43 23.12 1.04 -9.59
C VAL A 43 23.45 1.97 -10.74
N ALA A 44 24.35 2.93 -10.53
CA ALA A 44 24.72 3.91 -11.55
C ALA A 44 25.38 3.24 -12.78
N SER A 45 26.26 2.25 -12.54
CA SER A 45 27.02 1.55 -13.58
C SER A 45 26.23 0.42 -14.26
N LEU A 46 25.56 -0.43 -13.49
CA LEU A 46 24.89 -1.63 -14.02
C LEU A 46 23.45 -1.36 -14.46
N ARG A 47 22.80 -0.32 -13.95
CA ARG A 47 21.38 0.02 -14.21
C ARG A 47 20.47 -1.21 -14.06
N PRO A 48 20.37 -1.80 -12.85
CA PRO A 48 19.47 -2.94 -12.62
C PRO A 48 18.00 -2.51 -12.80
N ASP A 49 17.13 -3.48 -13.07
CA ASP A 49 15.68 -3.24 -13.15
C ASP A 49 15.07 -3.10 -11.75
N VAL A 50 15.65 -3.80 -10.75
CA VAL A 50 15.24 -3.75 -9.34
C VAL A 50 16.45 -3.89 -8.42
N VAL A 51 16.43 -3.20 -7.29
CA VAL A 51 17.36 -3.38 -6.18
C VAL A 51 16.60 -3.97 -4.99
N THR A 52 17.06 -5.09 -4.44
CA THR A 52 16.67 -5.49 -3.09
C THR A 52 17.70 -4.94 -2.12
N MET A 53 17.28 -4.18 -1.11
CA MET A 53 18.20 -3.46 -0.24
C MET A 53 17.89 -3.68 1.23
N ASP A 54 18.88 -4.21 1.95
CA ASP A 54 18.83 -4.23 3.41
C ASP A 54 18.83 -2.80 3.97
N VAL A 55 18.19 -2.64 5.12
CA VAL A 55 18.14 -1.38 5.85
C VAL A 55 19.45 -1.11 6.57
N GLU A 56 19.95 -2.10 7.29
CA GLU A 56 21.08 -1.96 8.20
C GLU A 56 22.36 -2.48 7.53
N MET A 57 23.19 -1.57 7.06
CA MET A 57 24.46 -1.91 6.42
C MET A 57 25.58 -0.98 6.93
N PRO A 58 26.84 -1.42 6.94
CA PRO A 58 27.98 -0.58 7.33
C PRO A 58 28.23 0.53 6.30
N VAL A 59 29.07 1.51 6.67
CA VAL A 59 29.51 2.66 5.84
C VAL A 59 28.38 3.63 5.49
N LEU A 60 27.43 3.20 4.67
CA LEU A 60 26.21 3.92 4.32
C LEU A 60 25.03 2.96 4.46
N ASN A 61 24.03 3.35 5.24
CA ASN A 61 22.87 2.48 5.45
C ASN A 61 21.93 2.47 4.24
N GLY A 62 21.00 1.52 4.21
CA GLY A 62 20.07 1.34 3.09
C GLY A 62 19.11 2.50 2.86
N LEU A 63 18.74 3.27 3.90
CA LEU A 63 17.86 4.43 3.74
C LEU A 63 18.57 5.60 3.04
N GLU A 64 19.82 5.84 3.42
CA GLU A 64 20.64 6.88 2.80
C GLU A 64 20.96 6.51 1.35
N ALA A 65 21.29 5.24 1.11
CA ALA A 65 21.48 4.71 -0.23
C ALA A 65 20.21 4.82 -1.09
N LEU A 66 19.04 4.45 -0.54
CA LEU A 66 17.75 4.62 -1.22
C LEU A 66 17.52 6.06 -1.64
N LYS A 67 17.73 7.01 -0.71
CA LYS A 67 17.55 8.44 -0.99
C LYS A 67 18.48 8.90 -2.11
N ALA A 68 19.75 8.51 -2.08
CA ALA A 68 20.72 8.85 -3.12
C ALA A 68 20.34 8.25 -4.48
N ILE A 69 19.96 6.96 -4.52
CA ILE A 69 19.50 6.25 -5.73
C ILE A 69 18.29 6.98 -6.32
N MET A 70 17.25 7.24 -5.52
CA MET A 70 16.03 7.92 -5.98
C MET A 70 16.26 9.37 -6.44
N GLN A 71 17.38 10.01 -6.06
CA GLN A 71 17.73 11.36 -6.50
C GLN A 71 18.58 11.38 -7.78
N THR A 72 19.49 10.43 -7.92
CA THR A 72 20.52 10.43 -8.98
C THR A 72 20.21 9.49 -10.14
N CYS A 73 19.75 8.29 -9.82
CA CYS A 73 19.41 7.24 -10.77
C CYS A 73 18.17 6.48 -10.24
N PRO A 74 16.98 7.09 -10.31
CA PRO A 74 15.76 6.48 -9.78
C PRO A 74 15.60 5.06 -10.32
N THR A 75 15.56 4.09 -9.42
CA THR A 75 15.51 2.66 -9.71
C THR A 75 14.56 2.02 -8.73
N PRO A 76 13.69 1.09 -9.13
CA PRO A 76 12.82 0.37 -8.19
C PRO A 76 13.61 -0.28 -7.06
N VAL A 77 13.34 0.13 -5.82
CA VAL A 77 13.96 -0.45 -4.62
C VAL A 77 12.91 -1.16 -3.78
N LEU A 78 13.19 -2.42 -3.43
CA LEU A 78 12.48 -3.19 -2.42
C LEU A 78 13.32 -3.29 -1.16
N MET A 79 12.79 -2.80 -0.04
CA MET A 79 13.50 -2.87 1.23
C MET A 79 13.40 -4.27 1.82
N ILE A 80 14.51 -4.81 2.33
CA ILE A 80 14.52 -6.03 3.13
C ILE A 80 14.54 -5.60 4.60
N SER A 81 13.53 -5.99 5.38
CA SER A 81 13.32 -5.47 6.73
C SER A 81 12.95 -6.54 7.73
N THR A 82 13.25 -6.30 9.01
CA THR A 82 12.82 -7.18 10.11
C THR A 82 11.41 -6.84 10.57
N LEU A 83 10.65 -7.84 11.02
CA LEU A 83 9.29 -7.68 11.54
C LEU A 83 9.27 -7.19 13.01
N THR A 84 10.01 -6.12 13.29
CA THR A 84 10.05 -5.47 14.60
C THR A 84 9.38 -4.10 14.55
N GLN A 85 9.04 -3.51 15.69
CA GLN A 85 8.47 -2.15 15.72
C GLN A 85 9.44 -1.12 15.13
N LYS A 86 10.71 -1.16 15.53
CA LYS A 86 11.78 -0.33 14.94
C LYS A 86 11.93 -0.59 13.43
N GLY A 87 11.82 -1.84 13.01
CA GLY A 87 11.80 -2.22 11.60
C GLY A 87 10.63 -1.60 10.84
N ALA A 88 9.43 -1.56 11.43
CA ALA A 88 8.25 -0.94 10.83
C ALA A 88 8.40 0.56 10.62
N GLU A 89 8.91 1.29 11.62
CA GLU A 89 9.21 2.73 11.53
C GLU A 89 10.17 3.03 10.37
N VAL A 90 11.28 2.29 10.32
CA VAL A 90 12.31 2.48 9.29
C VAL A 90 11.77 2.12 7.90
N THR A 91 10.97 1.07 7.80
CA THR A 91 10.37 0.65 6.52
C THR A 91 9.39 1.68 5.98
N LEU A 92 8.51 2.22 6.83
CA LEU A 92 7.56 3.27 6.43
C LEU A 92 8.29 4.55 6.02
N LYS A 93 9.38 4.90 6.71
CA LYS A 93 10.28 5.98 6.29
C LYS A 93 10.86 5.69 4.90
N ALA A 94 11.32 4.47 4.64
CA ALA A 94 11.83 4.07 3.32
C ALA A 94 10.79 4.22 2.21
N LEU A 95 9.55 3.78 2.44
CA LEU A 95 8.46 3.95 1.47
C LEU A 95 8.19 5.43 1.17
N SER A 96 8.25 6.29 2.19
CA SER A 96 8.12 7.75 2.00
C SER A 96 9.29 8.37 1.20
N LEU A 97 10.47 7.75 1.25
CA LEU A 97 11.65 8.15 0.47
C LEU A 97 11.65 7.60 -0.96
N GLY A 98 10.66 6.79 -1.32
CA GLY A 98 10.46 6.30 -2.68
C GLY A 98 10.75 4.80 -2.89
N ALA A 99 10.96 4.03 -1.83
CA ALA A 99 10.94 2.57 -1.96
C ALA A 99 9.56 2.12 -2.48
N VAL A 100 9.55 1.08 -3.32
CA VAL A 100 8.33 0.55 -3.94
C VAL A 100 7.50 -0.25 -2.94
N ASP A 101 8.17 -1.12 -2.21
CA ASP A 101 7.60 -2.00 -1.20
C ASP A 101 8.72 -2.52 -0.28
N PHE A 102 8.36 -3.43 0.62
CA PHE A 102 9.31 -4.16 1.44
C PHE A 102 9.02 -5.65 1.49
N ILE A 103 10.03 -6.39 1.94
CA ILE A 103 10.04 -7.83 2.10
C ILE A 103 10.52 -8.12 3.53
N PRO A 104 9.84 -9.00 4.29
CA PRO A 104 10.34 -9.45 5.58
C PRO A 104 11.61 -10.31 5.39
N LYS A 105 12.63 -10.12 6.23
CA LYS A 105 13.83 -10.97 6.23
C LYS A 105 13.42 -12.43 6.44
N PRO A 106 13.83 -13.36 5.56
CA PRO A 106 13.51 -14.77 5.72
C PRO A 106 14.22 -15.32 6.97
N SER A 107 13.48 -15.93 7.89
CA SER A 107 14.05 -16.63 9.03
C SER A 107 14.38 -18.07 8.63
N ALA A 108 15.62 -18.51 8.88
CA ALA A 108 16.15 -19.81 8.44
C ALA A 108 15.46 -21.04 9.07
N TYR A 109 14.50 -20.85 9.98
CA TYR A 109 13.89 -21.90 10.81
C TYR A 109 12.35 -21.96 10.73
N SER A 110 11.72 -21.28 9.76
CA SER A 110 10.26 -21.29 9.65
C SER A 110 9.75 -22.40 8.74
N SER A 111 8.66 -23.04 9.14
CA SER A 111 7.87 -24.00 8.33
C SER A 111 7.18 -23.37 7.12
N GLU A 112 7.34 -22.05 6.93
CA GLU A 112 6.70 -21.22 5.91
C GLU A 112 7.67 -20.72 4.83
N LEU A 113 8.90 -21.24 4.83
CA LEU A 113 9.98 -20.82 3.91
C LEU A 113 9.53 -20.77 2.44
N GLU A 114 8.86 -21.80 1.93
CA GLU A 114 8.41 -21.82 0.51
C GLU A 114 7.38 -20.70 0.19
N SER A 115 6.53 -20.34 1.14
CA SER A 115 5.56 -19.26 0.98
C SER A 115 6.27 -17.90 0.88
N ILE A 116 7.23 -17.66 1.78
CA ILE A 116 8.04 -16.43 1.83
C ILE A 116 8.90 -16.31 0.57
N GLU A 117 9.50 -17.39 0.10
CA GLU A 117 10.29 -17.40 -1.13
C GLU A 117 9.47 -16.98 -2.36
N ASN A 118 8.28 -17.53 -2.50
CA ASN A 118 7.37 -17.16 -3.58
C ASN A 118 6.91 -15.71 -3.46
N GLU A 119 6.67 -15.21 -2.25
CA GLU A 119 6.35 -13.80 -2.01
C GLU A 119 7.50 -12.88 -2.45
N ILE A 120 8.75 -13.22 -2.10
CA ILE A 120 9.96 -12.47 -2.50
C ILE A 120 10.04 -12.36 -4.01
N ILE A 121 9.99 -13.50 -4.72
CA ILE A 121 10.06 -13.56 -6.18
C ILE A 121 8.95 -12.71 -6.79
N LYS A 122 7.71 -12.87 -6.28
CA LYS A 122 6.55 -12.12 -6.75
C LYS A 122 6.78 -10.62 -6.55
N LYS A 123 7.17 -10.15 -5.36
CA LYS A 123 7.42 -8.72 -5.11
C LYS A 123 8.49 -8.14 -6.02
N VAL A 124 9.60 -8.85 -6.23
CA VAL A 124 10.69 -8.42 -7.14
C VAL A 124 10.19 -8.27 -8.58
N LEU A 125 9.46 -9.26 -9.11
CA LEU A 125 8.92 -9.19 -10.46
C LEU A 125 7.92 -8.04 -10.66
N ASN A 126 7.22 -7.64 -9.60
CA ASN A 126 6.29 -6.51 -9.67
C ASN A 126 6.99 -5.17 -9.48
N ALA A 127 7.97 -5.08 -8.59
CA ALA A 127 8.79 -3.89 -8.45
C ALA A 127 9.50 -3.53 -9.76
N ALA A 128 9.89 -4.52 -10.56
CA ALA A 128 10.46 -4.30 -11.90
C ALA A 128 9.51 -3.57 -12.87
N LYS A 129 8.20 -3.64 -12.61
CA LYS A 129 7.15 -2.96 -13.38
C LYS A 129 6.69 -1.66 -12.71
N ALA A 130 7.27 -1.30 -11.56
CA ALA A 130 6.81 -0.17 -10.78
C ALA A 130 7.09 1.14 -11.48
N ASN A 131 6.11 2.03 -11.46
CA ASN A 131 6.24 3.37 -12.02
C ASN A 131 6.98 4.30 -11.03
N VAL A 132 8.28 4.07 -10.82
CA VAL A 132 9.13 4.93 -9.98
C VAL A 132 9.57 6.22 -10.69
N PHE A 133 9.41 6.26 -12.01
CA PHE A 133 9.67 7.41 -12.87
C PHE A 133 8.44 8.29 -13.05
N GLY A 134 7.29 7.91 -12.47
CA GLY A 134 6.07 8.70 -12.50
C GLY A 134 6.42 10.13 -12.14
N LYS A 135 5.97 11.08 -12.98
CA LYS A 135 6.33 12.50 -12.88
C LYS A 135 6.44 12.87 -11.41
N LYS A 136 7.61 13.35 -10.96
CA LYS A 136 7.68 14.17 -9.75
C LYS A 136 6.50 15.12 -9.89
N VAL A 137 5.50 14.97 -9.03
CA VAL A 137 4.34 15.85 -9.01
C VAL A 137 4.92 17.19 -8.65
N GLY A 138 5.34 17.95 -9.67
CA GLY A 138 5.86 19.29 -9.51
C GLY A 138 4.77 20.05 -8.80
N SER A 139 5.11 20.60 -7.63
CA SER A 139 4.29 21.50 -6.83
C SER A 139 2.80 21.23 -6.99
N LEU A 140 2.26 20.34 -6.16
CA LEU A 140 0.83 20.21 -5.87
C LEU A 140 0.11 21.56 -6.05
N ASN A 141 -0.47 21.80 -7.22
CA ASN A 141 -1.43 22.88 -7.42
C ASN A 141 -2.76 22.37 -6.86
N THR A 142 -2.78 22.19 -5.54
CA THR A 142 -3.89 21.68 -4.70
C THR A 142 -5.08 22.64 -4.63
N THR A 143 -5.04 23.75 -5.37
CA THR A 143 -6.09 24.77 -5.41
C THR A 143 -7.01 24.67 -6.63
N LYS A 144 -6.77 23.79 -7.59
CA LYS A 144 -7.80 23.54 -8.62
C LYS A 144 -8.90 22.70 -8.02
N ILE A 145 -10.04 23.33 -7.74
CA ILE A 145 -11.32 22.66 -7.50
C ILE A 145 -11.55 21.73 -8.68
N ILE A 146 -11.40 20.42 -8.45
CA ILE A 146 -11.73 19.43 -9.46
C ILE A 146 -13.25 19.33 -9.47
N SER A 147 -13.89 19.92 -10.48
CA SER A 147 -15.29 19.65 -10.75
C SER A 147 -15.40 18.19 -11.19
N VAL A 148 -15.89 17.35 -10.29
CA VAL A 148 -16.08 15.93 -10.57
C VAL A 148 -17.22 15.78 -11.58
N SER A 149 -16.96 15.12 -12.71
CA SER A 149 -17.95 14.95 -13.78
C SER A 149 -19.14 14.07 -13.40
N LYS A 150 -18.98 13.23 -12.37
CA LYS A 150 -19.98 12.30 -11.87
C LYS A 150 -20.03 12.34 -10.34
N LYS A 151 -21.22 12.40 -9.76
CA LYS A 151 -21.42 12.36 -8.30
C LYS A 151 -22.24 11.12 -7.89
N PRO A 152 -22.14 10.66 -6.64
CA PRO A 152 -23.05 9.66 -6.09
C PRO A 152 -24.51 10.12 -6.18
N LEU A 153 -25.43 9.19 -6.45
CA LEU A 153 -26.86 9.47 -6.51
C LEU A 153 -27.47 9.73 -5.12
N VAL A 154 -26.94 9.04 -4.11
CA VAL A 154 -27.35 9.17 -2.71
C VAL A 154 -26.20 9.77 -1.93
N LYS A 155 -26.51 10.64 -0.96
CA LYS A 155 -25.50 11.23 -0.07
C LYS A 155 -24.72 10.11 0.63
N PRO A 156 -23.39 10.00 0.44
CA PRO A 156 -22.63 8.95 1.08
C PRO A 156 -22.43 9.19 2.58
N ASN A 157 -22.28 8.10 3.34
CA ASN A 157 -22.14 8.09 4.79
C ASN A 157 -20.84 7.41 5.27
N ALA A 158 -19.99 6.93 4.35
CA ALA A 158 -18.67 6.39 4.65
C ALA A 158 -17.77 6.39 3.41
N ILE A 159 -16.46 6.34 3.65
CA ILE A 159 -15.43 6.13 2.63
C ILE A 159 -14.69 4.83 2.94
N PHE A 160 -14.45 4.02 1.91
CA PHE A 160 -13.63 2.82 1.97
C PHE A 160 -12.46 2.95 1.00
N ILE A 161 -11.24 2.67 1.45
CA ILE A 161 -10.02 2.71 0.65
C ILE A 161 -9.32 1.35 0.72
N GLY A 162 -9.15 0.70 -0.43
CA GLY A 162 -8.35 -0.51 -0.59
C GLY A 162 -7.02 -0.20 -1.27
N VAL A 163 -5.91 -0.68 -0.69
CA VAL A 163 -4.56 -0.32 -1.15
C VAL A 163 -3.52 -1.39 -0.75
N SER A 164 -2.44 -1.52 -1.53
CA SER A 164 -1.37 -2.51 -1.28
C SER A 164 0.02 -1.91 -1.58
N THR A 165 0.82 -2.51 -2.47
CA THR A 165 2.15 -2.01 -2.86
C THR A 165 2.13 -0.55 -3.31
N GLY A 166 3.03 0.28 -2.77
CA GLY A 166 3.05 1.73 -2.96
C GLY A 166 2.03 2.51 -2.10
N GLY A 167 1.25 1.80 -1.29
CA GLY A 167 0.14 2.35 -0.53
C GLY A 167 0.50 3.39 0.50
N PRO A 168 1.48 3.16 1.41
CA PRO A 168 1.85 4.17 2.41
C PRO A 168 2.23 5.53 1.82
N LYS A 169 2.94 5.55 0.69
CA LYS A 169 3.24 6.78 -0.04
C LYS A 169 1.97 7.43 -0.59
N THR A 170 1.14 6.65 -1.29
CA THR A 170 -0.10 7.12 -1.93
C THR A 170 -1.11 7.65 -0.91
N LEU A 171 -1.28 6.96 0.22
CA LEU A 171 -2.11 7.43 1.34
C LEU A 171 -1.59 8.75 1.92
N GLY A 172 -0.27 8.91 2.03
CA GLY A 172 0.37 10.16 2.47
C GLY A 172 0.16 11.33 1.50
N GLU A 173 -0.15 11.07 0.23
CA GLU A 173 -0.47 12.07 -0.79
C GLU A 173 -1.98 12.40 -0.86
N ILE A 174 -2.84 11.58 -0.24
CA ILE A 174 -4.31 11.74 -0.29
C ILE A 174 -4.86 12.20 1.06
N ILE A 175 -4.61 11.44 2.13
CA ILE A 175 -5.30 11.61 3.41
C ILE A 175 -5.10 12.99 4.03
N PRO A 176 -3.88 13.58 4.04
CA PRO A 176 -3.68 14.94 4.55
C PRO A 176 -4.50 16.04 3.86
N TYR A 177 -4.94 15.80 2.63
CA TYR A 177 -5.63 16.80 1.81
C TYR A 177 -7.15 16.59 1.76
N ILE A 178 -7.66 15.54 2.40
CA ILE A 178 -9.10 15.42 2.67
C ILE A 178 -9.45 16.39 3.80
N LYS A 179 -10.64 17.00 3.76
CA LYS A 179 -11.12 17.85 4.85
C LYS A 179 -11.38 17.00 6.10
N SER A 180 -10.81 17.38 7.25
CA SER A 180 -10.95 16.61 8.50
C SER A 180 -12.36 16.64 9.10
N ASP A 181 -13.22 17.57 8.69
CA ASP A 181 -14.61 17.73 9.11
C ASP A 181 -15.62 17.16 8.10
N ILE A 182 -15.21 16.20 7.26
CA ILE A 182 -16.02 15.59 6.18
C ILE A 182 -17.34 14.93 6.62
N GLY A 183 -17.53 14.72 7.92
CA GLY A 183 -18.76 14.26 8.56
C GLY A 183 -18.97 12.75 8.53
N VAL A 184 -18.01 11.96 8.01
CA VAL A 184 -18.14 10.50 7.82
C VAL A 184 -16.86 9.76 8.24
N PRO A 185 -16.94 8.47 8.59
CA PRO A 185 -15.76 7.63 8.81
C PRO A 185 -15.05 7.28 7.49
N ILE A 186 -13.73 7.08 7.58
CA ILE A 186 -12.90 6.56 6.49
C ILE A 186 -12.30 5.22 6.95
N PHE A 187 -12.50 4.17 6.18
CA PHE A 187 -11.93 2.85 6.44
C PHE A 187 -10.83 2.56 5.42
N ILE A 188 -9.65 2.21 5.88
CA ILE A 188 -8.48 1.91 5.04
C ILE A 188 -8.06 0.47 5.27
N VAL A 189 -7.94 -0.27 4.18
CA VAL A 189 -7.32 -1.60 4.17
C VAL A 189 -6.05 -1.52 3.36
N GLN A 190 -4.94 -1.56 4.09
CA GLN A 190 -3.60 -1.67 3.54
C GLN A 190 -3.08 -3.09 3.78
N HIS A 191 -2.62 -3.77 2.74
CA HIS A 191 -1.90 -5.05 2.90
C HIS A 191 -0.57 -4.80 3.63
N MET A 192 -0.55 -5.09 4.92
CA MET A 192 0.62 -4.94 5.79
C MET A 192 0.62 -6.02 6.89
N PRO A 193 1.81 -6.49 7.31
CA PRO A 193 1.94 -7.39 8.45
C PRO A 193 1.48 -6.76 9.78
N PRO A 194 1.31 -7.56 10.84
CA PRO A 194 1.11 -7.05 12.20
C PRO A 194 2.17 -6.02 12.60
N ASN A 195 1.81 -5.08 13.47
CA ASN A 195 2.62 -3.96 13.98
C ASN A 195 2.94 -2.85 12.97
N PHE A 196 2.84 -3.10 11.66
CA PHE A 196 3.09 -2.07 10.63
C PHE A 196 1.91 -1.12 10.43
N THR A 197 0.69 -1.63 10.57
CA THR A 197 -0.56 -0.86 10.41
C THR A 197 -0.72 0.22 11.47
N ARG A 198 -0.34 -0.06 12.72
CA ARG A 198 -0.29 0.94 13.80
C ARG A 198 0.71 2.05 13.50
N GLN A 199 1.91 1.70 13.01
CA GLN A 199 2.91 2.70 12.66
C GLN A 199 2.47 3.54 11.45
N LEU A 200 1.80 2.94 10.47
CA LEU A 200 1.21 3.67 9.35
C LEU A 200 0.19 4.71 9.85
N ALA A 201 -0.67 4.34 10.80
CA ALA A 201 -1.63 5.26 11.41
C ALA A 201 -0.94 6.43 12.11
N SER A 202 0.16 6.18 12.83
CA SER A 202 0.96 7.23 13.46
C SER A 202 1.58 8.18 12.42
N THR A 203 2.24 7.65 11.40
CA THR A 203 2.90 8.45 10.36
C THR A 203 1.90 9.29 9.55
N LEU A 204 0.70 8.76 9.28
CA LEU A 204 -0.35 9.54 8.63
C LEU A 204 -0.93 10.61 9.56
N SER A 205 -1.11 10.30 10.85
CA SER A 205 -1.56 11.26 11.87
C SER A 205 -0.63 12.47 11.97
N GLU A 206 0.68 12.25 11.96
CA GLU A 206 1.69 13.32 12.04
C GLU A 206 1.59 14.35 10.89
N ARG A 207 0.98 13.96 9.77
CA ARG A 207 0.87 14.77 8.55
C ARG A 207 -0.55 15.22 8.24
N SER A 208 -1.52 14.91 9.10
CA SER A 208 -2.94 15.10 8.83
C SER A 208 -3.66 15.74 10.02
N SER A 209 -4.70 16.52 9.76
CA SER A 209 -5.59 17.03 10.81
C SER A 209 -6.67 16.03 11.22
N HIS A 210 -6.74 14.86 10.58
CA HIS A 210 -7.69 13.81 10.93
C HIS A 210 -7.27 13.07 12.20
N PHE A 211 -8.25 12.55 12.93
CA PHE A 211 -8.00 11.51 13.92
C PHE A 211 -7.82 10.16 13.21
N ILE A 212 -6.58 9.68 13.10
CA ILE A 212 -6.23 8.43 12.40
C ILE A 212 -5.74 7.41 13.41
N LYS A 213 -6.32 6.21 13.37
CA LYS A 213 -5.92 5.11 14.26
C LYS A 213 -6.02 3.76 13.57
N GLU A 214 -5.27 2.80 14.09
CA GLU A 214 -5.56 1.38 13.84
C GLU A 214 -6.88 1.03 14.52
N ALA A 215 -7.72 0.25 13.83
CA ALA A 215 -9.05 -0.09 14.30
C ALA A 215 -8.99 -1.12 15.45
N GLU A 216 -9.78 -0.88 16.49
CA GLU A 216 -9.83 -1.70 17.70
C GLU A 216 -11.15 -2.45 17.83
N LYS A 217 -11.10 -3.64 18.41
CA LYS A 217 -12.29 -4.46 18.63
C LYS A 217 -13.23 -3.81 19.65
N GLY A 218 -14.51 -3.73 19.30
CA GLY A 218 -15.58 -3.26 20.18
C GLY A 218 -15.76 -1.75 20.19
N GLU A 219 -14.98 -0.99 19.42
CA GLU A 219 -15.14 0.46 19.38
C GLU A 219 -16.29 0.88 18.45
N PHE A 220 -17.01 1.94 18.84
CA PHE A 220 -18.04 2.53 17.98
C PHE A 220 -17.40 3.27 16.81
N VAL A 221 -18.00 3.12 15.63
CA VAL A 221 -17.62 3.91 14.45
C VAL A 221 -18.02 5.36 14.68
N LYS A 222 -17.06 6.27 14.55
CA LYS A 222 -17.24 7.72 14.70
C LYS A 222 -17.04 8.44 13.37
N PRO A 223 -17.81 9.52 13.09
CA PRO A 223 -17.51 10.40 11.97
C PRO A 223 -16.14 11.06 12.15
N ASN A 224 -15.54 11.55 11.05
CA ASN A 224 -14.25 12.26 11.05
C ASN A 224 -13.08 11.45 11.61
N THR A 225 -13.20 10.12 11.62
CA THR A 225 -12.16 9.20 12.08
C THR A 225 -11.71 8.30 10.93
N VAL A 226 -10.40 8.15 10.79
CA VAL A 226 -9.79 7.25 9.81
C VAL A 226 -9.35 5.99 10.54
N TYR A 227 -9.97 4.86 10.17
CA TYR A 227 -9.70 3.55 10.73
C TYR A 227 -8.85 2.74 9.76
N ILE A 228 -7.65 2.33 10.18
CA ILE A 228 -6.80 1.40 9.45
C ILE A 228 -7.07 -0.01 9.96
N ALA A 229 -7.42 -0.94 9.07
CA ALA A 229 -7.59 -2.35 9.42
C ALA A 229 -6.27 -2.95 9.97
N PRO A 230 -6.30 -3.67 11.10
CA PRO A 230 -5.08 -4.17 11.73
C PRO A 230 -4.42 -5.30 10.93
N GLY A 231 -3.10 -5.26 10.84
CA GLY A 231 -2.24 -6.28 10.23
C GLY A 231 -2.41 -7.65 10.88
N GLY A 232 -2.48 -8.70 10.06
CA GLY A 232 -2.64 -10.10 10.51
C GLY A 232 -4.04 -10.49 11.00
N LYS A 233 -5.01 -9.56 10.98
CA LYS A 233 -6.40 -9.80 11.33
C LYS A 233 -7.32 -9.30 10.21
N GLN A 234 -8.61 -9.57 10.34
CA GLN A 234 -9.66 -8.96 9.54
C GLN A 234 -10.47 -7.97 10.36
N MET A 235 -10.96 -6.95 9.67
CA MET A 235 -11.89 -5.96 10.22
C MET A 235 -13.27 -6.19 9.61
N GLU A 236 -14.32 -6.09 10.42
CA GLU A 236 -15.69 -6.07 9.97
C GLU A 236 -16.51 -5.12 10.84
N LEU A 237 -17.66 -4.71 10.32
CA LEU A 237 -18.66 -3.98 11.09
C LEU A 237 -19.74 -4.95 11.57
N ILE A 238 -20.21 -4.71 12.79
CA ILE A 238 -21.37 -5.38 13.37
C ILE A 238 -22.31 -4.34 13.98
N ILE A 239 -23.57 -4.72 14.16
CA ILE A 239 -24.54 -3.91 14.92
C ILE A 239 -24.59 -4.45 16.35
N SER A 240 -24.30 -3.58 17.32
CA SER A 240 -24.45 -3.87 18.75
C SER A 240 -25.17 -2.72 19.43
N GLY A 241 -26.27 -3.02 20.12
CA GLY A 241 -27.09 -2.00 20.78
C GLY A 241 -27.65 -0.93 19.82
N GLY A 242 -27.96 -1.31 18.57
CA GLY A 242 -28.44 -0.39 17.53
C GLY A 242 -27.37 0.54 16.96
N ARG A 243 -26.10 0.38 17.34
CA ARG A 243 -24.97 1.18 16.86
C ARG A 243 -24.01 0.32 16.05
N THR A 244 -23.32 0.96 15.11
CA THR A 244 -22.26 0.32 14.32
C THR A 244 -20.99 0.24 15.15
N VAL A 245 -20.43 -0.96 15.28
CA VAL A 245 -19.25 -1.29 16.06
C VAL A 245 -18.23 -2.00 15.17
N ILE A 246 -16.96 -1.69 15.35
CA ILE A 246 -15.86 -2.41 14.70
C ILE A 246 -15.61 -3.71 15.44
N ASN A 247 -15.58 -4.81 14.71
CA ASN A 247 -15.15 -6.11 15.21
C ASN A 247 -13.86 -6.53 14.49
N ILE A 248 -12.92 -7.08 15.26
CA ILE A 248 -11.65 -7.59 14.75
C ILE A 248 -11.61 -9.09 14.99
N VAL A 249 -11.38 -9.85 13.93
CA VAL A 249 -11.42 -11.32 13.91
C VAL A 249 -10.21 -11.88 13.18
N ASP A 250 -9.88 -13.14 13.42
CA ASP A 250 -8.82 -13.83 12.65
C ASP A 250 -9.21 -14.04 11.17
N GLY A 251 -10.51 -14.06 10.89
CA GLY A 251 -11.06 -14.34 9.58
C GLY A 251 -10.82 -15.79 9.12
N PRO A 252 -11.37 -16.16 7.96
CA PRO A 252 -11.12 -17.48 7.37
C PRO A 252 -9.63 -17.74 7.13
N ASN A 253 -9.21 -19.01 7.24
CA ASN A 253 -7.81 -19.43 7.07
C ASN A 253 -7.37 -19.51 5.62
N ASP A 254 -8.31 -19.58 4.67
CA ASP A 254 -8.07 -19.64 3.22
C ASP A 254 -7.84 -18.27 2.58
N LEU A 255 -8.02 -17.18 3.34
CA LEU A 255 -7.70 -15.84 2.85
C LEU A 255 -6.19 -15.63 2.75
N ILE A 256 -5.76 -15.20 1.57
CA ILE A 256 -4.36 -14.91 1.24
C ILE A 256 -3.84 -13.69 2.03
N TYR A 257 -4.70 -12.67 2.22
CA TYR A 257 -4.30 -11.41 2.84
C TYR A 257 -5.04 -11.18 4.16
N LYS A 258 -4.30 -10.76 5.19
CA LYS A 258 -4.83 -10.31 6.48
C LYS A 258 -4.16 -8.99 6.85
N PRO A 259 -4.81 -7.82 6.65
CA PRO A 259 -6.22 -7.66 6.26
C PRO A 259 -6.46 -7.85 4.74
N SER A 260 -7.67 -8.28 4.38
CA SER A 260 -8.13 -8.41 2.98
C SER A 260 -9.09 -7.28 2.62
N VAL A 261 -8.88 -6.69 1.44
CA VAL A 261 -9.74 -5.63 0.88
C VAL A 261 -11.11 -6.21 0.55
N ASP A 262 -11.18 -7.42 -0.01
CA ASP A 262 -12.46 -8.09 -0.26
C ASP A 262 -13.25 -8.33 1.03
N TYR A 263 -12.63 -8.94 2.06
CA TYR A 263 -13.33 -9.28 3.30
C TYR A 263 -13.96 -8.05 3.97
N VAL A 264 -13.15 -7.01 4.19
CA VAL A 264 -13.61 -5.76 4.80
C VAL A 264 -14.62 -5.06 3.89
N GLY A 265 -14.36 -5.03 2.59
CA GLY A 265 -15.21 -4.39 1.60
C GLY A 265 -16.62 -4.98 1.58
N PHE A 266 -16.78 -6.31 1.66
CA PHE A 266 -18.09 -6.95 1.78
C PHE A 266 -18.83 -6.54 3.05
N SER A 267 -18.13 -6.49 4.19
CA SER A 267 -18.73 -6.06 5.46
C SER A 267 -19.23 -4.61 5.39
N LEU A 268 -18.41 -3.70 4.85
CA LEU A 268 -18.77 -2.29 4.66
C LEU A 268 -19.92 -2.12 3.65
N ALA A 269 -19.90 -2.87 2.55
CA ALA A 269 -20.95 -2.83 1.54
C ALA A 269 -22.32 -3.21 2.11
N ASN A 270 -22.38 -4.24 2.96
CA ASN A 270 -23.62 -4.66 3.62
C ASN A 270 -24.17 -3.60 4.60
N HIS A 271 -23.28 -2.84 5.26
CA HIS A 271 -23.68 -1.80 6.19
C HIS A 271 -24.12 -0.50 5.49
N TYR A 272 -23.34 -0.04 4.51
CA TYR A 272 -23.52 1.29 3.91
C TYR A 272 -24.25 1.28 2.56
N LYS A 273 -24.26 0.16 1.83
CA LYS A 273 -24.94 -0.02 0.54
C LYS A 273 -24.59 1.09 -0.47
N ASP A 274 -25.58 1.79 -1.00
CA ASP A 274 -25.48 2.90 -1.94
C ASP A 274 -24.88 4.18 -1.35
N ARG A 275 -24.69 4.22 -0.02
CA ARG A 275 -24.06 5.33 0.70
C ARG A 275 -22.56 5.13 0.93
N LEU A 276 -21.93 4.19 0.22
CA LEU A 276 -20.49 3.95 0.31
C LEU A 276 -19.76 4.54 -0.90
N VAL A 277 -18.74 5.35 -0.65
CA VAL A 277 -17.71 5.69 -1.65
C VAL A 277 -16.53 4.74 -1.45
N ALA A 278 -16.22 3.91 -2.44
CA ALA A 278 -15.12 2.96 -2.41
C ALA A 278 -14.01 3.39 -3.38
N ILE A 279 -12.77 3.37 -2.91
CA ILE A 279 -11.61 3.89 -3.61
C ILE A 279 -10.54 2.79 -3.73
N MET A 280 -10.22 2.39 -4.95
CA MET A 280 -9.18 1.40 -5.23
C MET A 280 -7.89 2.10 -5.63
N LEU A 281 -6.85 1.98 -4.80
CA LEU A 281 -5.55 2.59 -5.03
C LEU A 281 -4.51 1.55 -5.49
N THR A 282 -3.30 2.03 -5.79
CA THR A 282 -2.14 1.23 -6.17
C THR A 282 -2.00 -0.04 -5.34
N GLY A 283 -1.66 -1.11 -6.04
CA GLY A 283 -1.54 -2.39 -5.41
C GLY A 283 -1.40 -3.52 -6.42
N MET A 284 -0.78 -4.59 -5.97
CA MET A 284 -0.60 -5.78 -6.78
C MET A 284 -1.81 -6.71 -6.66
N GLY A 285 -2.12 -7.43 -7.74
CA GLY A 285 -3.19 -8.43 -7.74
C GLY A 285 -4.56 -7.80 -7.92
N ASN A 286 -5.57 -8.45 -7.35
CA ASN A 286 -6.98 -8.11 -7.54
C ASN A 286 -7.80 -8.25 -6.25
N ASP A 287 -7.16 -8.23 -5.07
CA ASP A 287 -7.92 -8.20 -3.82
C ASP A 287 -8.74 -6.91 -3.76
N GLY A 288 -10.01 -7.04 -3.38
CA GLY A 288 -11.01 -5.98 -3.45
C GLY A 288 -11.81 -5.95 -4.75
N ALA A 289 -11.38 -6.63 -5.82
CA ALA A 289 -12.12 -6.65 -7.08
C ALA A 289 -13.55 -7.18 -6.92
N LYS A 290 -13.75 -8.20 -6.07
CA LYS A 290 -15.07 -8.82 -5.85
C LYS A 290 -15.93 -7.94 -4.96
N ALA A 291 -15.38 -7.40 -3.88
CA ALA A 291 -16.10 -6.49 -2.99
C ALA A 291 -16.48 -5.19 -3.71
N PHE A 292 -15.61 -4.63 -4.54
CA PHE A 292 -15.93 -3.44 -5.33
C PHE A 292 -17.05 -3.70 -6.33
N ALA A 293 -17.04 -4.85 -7.02
CA ALA A 293 -18.17 -5.24 -7.88
C ALA A 293 -19.48 -5.36 -7.09
N PHE A 294 -19.42 -5.89 -5.86
CA PHE A 294 -20.57 -5.99 -4.97
C PHE A 294 -21.06 -4.63 -4.47
N ILE A 295 -20.14 -3.74 -4.07
CA ILE A 295 -20.44 -2.33 -3.73
C ILE A 295 -21.14 -1.65 -4.89
N LYS A 296 -20.64 -1.85 -6.12
CA LYS A 296 -21.27 -1.30 -7.33
C LYS A 296 -22.69 -1.79 -7.52
N LYS A 297 -22.91 -3.10 -7.36
CA LYS A 297 -24.24 -3.72 -7.45
C LYS A 297 -25.22 -3.16 -6.43
N LEU A 298 -24.75 -2.78 -5.25
CA LEU A 298 -25.56 -2.13 -4.21
C LEU A 298 -25.74 -0.63 -4.41
N GLY A 299 -25.23 -0.04 -5.50
CA GLY A 299 -25.37 1.38 -5.83
C GLY A 299 -24.26 2.28 -5.28
N GLY A 300 -23.22 1.70 -4.66
CA GLY A 300 -22.07 2.46 -4.16
C GLY A 300 -21.27 3.11 -5.29
N PHE A 301 -20.51 4.14 -4.94
CA PHE A 301 -19.75 4.96 -5.89
C PHE A 301 -18.27 4.55 -5.87
N ILE A 302 -17.69 4.30 -7.04
CA ILE A 302 -16.35 3.73 -7.14
C ILE A 302 -15.37 4.70 -7.80
N ILE A 303 -14.26 4.95 -7.12
CA ILE A 303 -13.10 5.67 -7.65
C ILE A 303 -11.95 4.67 -7.79
N ALA A 304 -11.30 4.65 -8.94
CA ALA A 304 -10.06 3.91 -9.14
C ALA A 304 -8.91 4.88 -9.41
N GLU A 305 -7.73 4.57 -8.87
CA GLU A 305 -6.51 5.31 -9.19
C GLU A 305 -6.13 5.08 -10.65
N ASP A 306 -5.76 6.16 -11.35
CA ASP A 306 -5.29 6.13 -12.72
C ASP A 306 -3.88 5.54 -12.85
N GLN A 307 -3.61 4.87 -13.97
CA GLN A 307 -2.31 4.25 -14.25
C GLN A 307 -1.15 5.25 -14.23
N SER A 308 -1.39 6.52 -14.53
CA SER A 308 -0.35 7.56 -14.57
C SER A 308 0.31 7.83 -13.21
N THR A 309 -0.39 7.59 -12.11
CA THR A 309 0.14 7.78 -10.74
C THR A 309 0.31 6.49 -9.96
N ALA A 310 -0.40 5.42 -10.33
CA ALA A 310 -0.30 4.14 -9.64
C ALA A 310 1.13 3.59 -9.70
N ILE A 311 1.71 3.29 -8.54
CA ILE A 311 3.04 2.68 -8.44
C ILE A 311 2.99 1.27 -9.04
N ILE A 312 1.97 0.49 -8.67
CA ILE A 312 1.60 -0.79 -9.28
C ILE A 312 0.13 -0.75 -9.68
N PHE A 313 -0.12 -0.81 -10.98
CA PHE A 313 -1.45 -0.75 -11.57
C PHE A 313 -2.09 -2.15 -11.72
N GLY A 314 -2.20 -2.90 -10.62
CA GLY A 314 -2.86 -4.21 -10.57
C GLY A 314 -4.28 -4.10 -10.03
N MET A 315 -4.40 -3.70 -8.77
CA MET A 315 -5.68 -3.57 -8.07
C MET A 315 -6.61 -2.56 -8.74
N PRO A 316 -6.19 -1.32 -9.08
CA PRO A 316 -7.07 -0.40 -9.80
C PRO A 316 -7.49 -0.92 -11.16
N LYS A 317 -6.56 -1.53 -11.91
CA LYS A 317 -6.85 -2.17 -13.21
C LYS A 317 -7.94 -3.22 -13.09
N SER A 318 -7.93 -4.05 -12.04
CA SER A 318 -8.95 -5.08 -11.83
C SER A 318 -10.37 -4.53 -11.67
N VAL A 319 -10.51 -3.30 -11.18
CA VAL A 319 -11.80 -2.58 -11.05
C VAL A 319 -12.17 -1.89 -12.37
N ILE A 320 -11.17 -1.32 -13.06
CA ILE A 320 -11.36 -0.61 -14.33
C ILE A 320 -11.75 -1.58 -15.45
N ASP A 321 -11.06 -2.72 -15.58
CA ASP A 321 -11.32 -3.73 -16.62
C ASP A 321 -12.72 -4.36 -16.49
N GLN A 322 -13.30 -4.34 -15.28
CA GLN A 322 -14.69 -4.76 -15.04
C GLN A 322 -15.74 -3.71 -15.45
N GLY A 323 -15.32 -2.48 -15.80
CA GLY A 323 -16.22 -1.39 -16.17
C GLY A 323 -17.06 -0.83 -15.01
N ILE A 324 -16.63 -1.07 -13.76
CA ILE A 324 -17.40 -0.68 -12.56
C ILE A 324 -16.95 0.65 -11.93
N ALA A 325 -15.82 1.21 -12.37
CA ALA A 325 -15.32 2.50 -11.88
C ALA A 325 -16.22 3.65 -12.37
N ASP A 326 -16.67 4.50 -11.44
CA ASP A 326 -17.39 5.74 -11.76
C ASP A 326 -16.44 6.86 -12.16
N LEU A 327 -15.27 6.89 -11.55
CA LEU A 327 -14.18 7.81 -11.84
C LEU A 327 -12.85 7.08 -11.86
N ILE A 328 -11.99 7.49 -12.78
CA ILE A 328 -10.58 7.09 -12.85
C ILE A 328 -9.77 8.36 -12.72
N LEU A 329 -9.02 8.49 -11.63
CA LEU A 329 -8.36 9.75 -11.25
C LEU A 329 -6.90 9.52 -10.86
N PRO A 330 -5.98 10.42 -11.25
CA PRO A 330 -4.63 10.40 -10.68
C PRO A 330 -4.71 10.64 -9.17
N CYS A 331 -3.78 10.04 -8.41
CA CYS A 331 -3.68 10.12 -6.94
C CYS A 331 -3.89 11.56 -6.42
N THR A 332 -3.23 12.53 -7.04
CA THR A 332 -3.27 13.96 -6.69
C THR A 332 -4.66 14.59 -6.79
N SER A 333 -5.58 13.97 -7.52
CA SER A 333 -6.94 14.44 -7.75
C SER A 333 -7.97 13.76 -6.85
N ILE A 334 -7.62 12.65 -6.21
CA ILE A 334 -8.55 11.85 -5.41
C ILE A 334 -9.04 12.63 -4.17
N ALA A 335 -8.15 13.29 -3.44
CA ALA A 335 -8.53 14.09 -2.27
C ALA A 335 -9.50 15.23 -2.63
N GLY A 336 -9.26 15.92 -3.75
CA GLY A 336 -10.16 16.96 -4.26
C GLY A 336 -11.53 16.41 -4.66
N ALA A 337 -11.57 15.24 -5.29
CA ALA A 337 -12.82 14.58 -5.64
C ALA A 337 -13.62 14.17 -4.39
N ILE A 338 -12.96 13.61 -3.38
CA ILE A 338 -13.56 13.30 -2.07
C ILE A 338 -14.17 14.58 -1.47
N ASN A 339 -13.39 15.64 -1.36
CA ASN A 339 -13.87 16.91 -0.80
C ASN A 339 -15.08 17.48 -1.57
N SER A 340 -15.16 17.28 -2.88
CA SER A 340 -16.31 17.72 -3.70
C SER A 340 -17.54 16.81 -3.62
N ILE A 341 -17.37 15.53 -3.26
CA ILE A 341 -18.49 14.58 -3.09
C ILE A 341 -19.19 14.82 -1.75
N PHE A 342 -18.43 15.18 -0.73
CA PHE A 342 -18.92 15.38 0.64
C PHE A 342 -19.11 16.85 1.03
N SER A 343 -18.91 17.79 0.09
CA SER A 343 -19.16 19.22 0.25
C SER A 343 -20.64 19.57 0.39
#